data_AF-A0A9X1KTH8-F1
#
_entry.id   AF-A0A9X1KTH8-F1
#
_cell.length_a   1.000
_cell.length_b   1.000
_cell.length_c   1.000
_cell.angle_alpha   90.00
_cell.angle_beta   90.00
_cell.angle_gamma   90.00
#
_symmetry.space_group_name_H-M   'P 1'
#
loop_
_entity.id
_entity.type
_entity.pdbx_description
1 polymer ?
#
loop_
_entity_poly.entity_id
_entity_poly.type
_entity_poly.pdbx_seq_one_letter_code
_entity_poly.pdbx_strand_id
1 'polypeptide(L)'
;MPKFLYTSFIFLFIFTFAKAQEKEIDPPYNIKTVSFVQNGSNVVPIFELGSSFTFQFDDLFGSEANYYFEVIHCDYNWKPTDIPKTDYIYGQDNQRITDYSNSFNTLQVYSHYNLSFPNQFTTSLRLSGNYMLRILNEDREVVFSRKFILFENHSTVSAQVKRTRNLSNIDFKQNLDFAIASNDITFQTPLQNVKVLLLQNGNFNTVIKNVPPQYTIGNQLIYKYDKETQFWAGNEFLYFENKDIRAANNFVARIGANNDIYNAFLYTNAARGNQIYTLYEDVNGNFVVKNINGSNNDIEADYAWVYFSLSAPAFRLNKDIYITGMFNNYSLSPEYKMDYNTDKGVFEKAIMIKQGFTNFQYTVADKKGVIDYENAIDGNFYQTENEYTILVYYKEATDRYQRVIGKGNANSINIVN
;
A
#
# COMPACT_ATOMS: atom_id res chain seq x y z
N MET A 1 -48.52 -55.95 -6.90
CA MET A 1 -48.44 -54.47 -6.97
C MET A 1 -48.53 -53.91 -5.55
N PRO A 2 -47.74 -52.91 -5.12
CA PRO A 2 -46.29 -52.72 -5.18
C PRO A 2 -45.63 -52.81 -3.76
N LYS A 3 -44.32 -53.08 -3.69
CA LYS A 3 -43.49 -52.96 -2.48
C LYS A 3 -42.98 -51.51 -2.37
N PHE A 4 -43.28 -50.82 -1.27
CA PHE A 4 -42.70 -49.51 -0.96
C PHE A 4 -41.31 -49.70 -0.35
N LEU A 5 -40.27 -49.22 -1.05
CA LEU A 5 -38.92 -49.02 -0.54
C LEU A 5 -38.82 -47.60 0.02
N TYR A 6 -38.62 -47.47 1.34
CA TYR A 6 -38.24 -46.21 1.97
C TYR A 6 -36.71 -46.09 1.93
N THR A 7 -36.20 -45.32 0.99
CA THR A 7 -34.79 -44.88 0.96
C THR A 7 -34.70 -43.57 1.74
N SER A 8 -34.18 -43.65 2.96
CA SER A 8 -33.88 -42.48 3.80
C SER A 8 -32.61 -41.80 3.27
N PHE A 9 -32.75 -40.66 2.61
CA PHE A 9 -31.62 -39.83 2.17
C PHE A 9 -31.21 -38.90 3.32
N ILE A 10 -30.12 -39.23 4.01
CA ILE A 10 -29.49 -38.34 5.00
C ILE A 10 -28.63 -37.35 4.21
N PHE A 11 -29.09 -36.10 4.11
CA PHE A 11 -28.32 -34.98 3.59
C PHE A 11 -27.38 -34.49 4.69
N LEU A 12 -26.10 -34.87 4.61
CA LEU A 12 -25.05 -34.35 5.48
C LEU A 12 -24.71 -32.91 5.01
N PHE A 13 -25.28 -31.90 5.65
CA PHE A 13 -24.88 -30.51 5.46
C PHE A 13 -23.49 -30.31 6.09
N ILE A 14 -22.44 -30.44 5.28
CA ILE A 14 -21.10 -29.99 5.63
C ILE A 14 -21.11 -28.46 5.54
N PHE A 15 -21.36 -27.77 6.65
CA PHE A 15 -21.09 -26.34 6.77
C PHE A 15 -19.57 -26.14 6.80
N THR A 16 -18.97 -25.91 5.64
CA THR A 16 -17.62 -25.33 5.58
C THR A 16 -17.72 -23.87 6.03
N PHE A 17 -17.38 -23.59 7.29
CA PHE A 17 -17.09 -22.23 7.75
C PHE A 17 -15.79 -21.75 7.08
N ALA A 18 -15.87 -21.33 5.82
CA ALA A 18 -14.82 -20.56 5.20
C ALA A 18 -14.84 -19.17 5.86
N LYS A 19 -14.00 -18.95 6.89
CA LYS A 19 -13.72 -17.57 7.33
C LYS A 19 -13.17 -16.83 6.11
N ALA A 20 -13.87 -15.76 5.72
CA ALA A 20 -13.49 -14.92 4.59
C ALA A 20 -12.14 -14.23 4.87
N GLN A 21 -11.44 -13.87 3.79
CA GLN A 21 -10.27 -13.01 3.87
C GLN A 21 -10.66 -11.69 4.53
N GLU A 22 -9.83 -11.19 5.44
CA GLU A 22 -10.00 -9.86 6.01
C GLU A 22 -9.72 -8.84 4.91
N LYS A 23 -10.77 -8.13 4.50
CA LYS A 23 -10.65 -7.08 3.49
C LYS A 23 -10.34 -5.77 4.18
N GLU A 24 -9.34 -5.08 3.66
CA GLU A 24 -9.01 -3.73 4.11
C GLU A 24 -10.14 -2.77 3.74
N ILE A 25 -10.55 -1.94 4.71
CA ILE A 25 -11.61 -0.96 4.56
C ILE A 25 -10.98 0.41 4.30
N ASP A 26 -11.35 1.03 3.18
CA ASP A 26 -10.93 2.38 2.81
C ASP A 26 -11.48 3.42 3.80
N PRO A 27 -10.74 4.50 4.07
CA PRO A 27 -11.19 5.56 4.95
C PRO A 27 -12.41 6.28 4.40
N PRO A 28 -13.35 6.70 5.25
CA PRO A 28 -14.40 7.64 4.84
C PRO A 28 -13.77 8.98 4.47
N TYR A 29 -14.54 9.82 3.79
CA TYR A 29 -14.04 11.07 3.23
C TYR A 29 -13.38 12.00 4.26
N ASN A 30 -13.91 12.07 5.49
CA ASN A 30 -13.36 12.93 6.54
C ASN A 30 -12.00 12.45 7.05
N ILE A 31 -11.62 11.19 6.84
CA ILE A 31 -10.31 10.69 7.26
C ILE A 31 -9.30 10.81 6.10
N LYS A 32 -8.24 11.59 6.33
CA LYS A 32 -7.20 11.87 5.32
C LYS A 32 -5.80 11.64 5.87
N THR A 33 -4.84 11.60 4.94
CA THR A 33 -3.39 11.52 5.22
C THR A 33 -3.05 10.37 6.16
N VAL A 34 -3.70 9.22 5.94
CA VAL A 34 -3.45 8.00 6.70
C VAL A 34 -2.08 7.46 6.30
N SER A 35 -1.15 7.39 7.24
CA SER A 35 0.18 6.83 6.97
C SER A 35 0.81 6.16 8.18
N PHE A 36 1.83 5.35 7.89
CA PHE A 36 2.77 4.90 8.90
C PHE A 36 4.06 5.72 8.79
N VAL A 37 4.58 6.13 9.94
CA VAL A 37 5.78 6.95 10.08
C VAL A 37 6.80 6.21 10.92
N GLN A 38 8.04 6.22 10.47
CA GLN A 38 9.19 5.73 11.23
C GLN A 38 10.34 6.72 11.05
N ASN A 39 11.01 7.08 12.15
CA ASN A 39 12.09 8.09 12.16
C ASN A 39 11.69 9.43 11.51
N GLY A 40 10.43 9.84 11.68
CA GLY A 40 9.91 11.12 11.18
C GLY A 40 9.62 11.16 9.68
N SER A 41 9.61 10.01 8.98
CA SER A 41 9.27 9.92 7.57
C SER A 41 8.19 8.88 7.31
N ASN A 42 7.34 9.13 6.32
CA ASN A 42 6.36 8.15 5.84
C ASN A 42 7.08 6.93 5.26
N VAL A 43 6.62 5.73 5.60
CA VAL A 43 7.23 4.47 5.17
C VAL A 43 6.18 3.44 4.75
N VAL A 44 6.61 2.50 3.90
CA VAL A 44 5.83 1.29 3.61
C VAL A 44 5.65 0.50 4.92
N PRO A 45 4.45 -0.02 5.24
CA PRO A 45 4.14 -0.62 6.54
C PRO A 45 4.73 -2.03 6.72
N ILE A 46 6.06 -2.12 6.70
CA ILE A 46 6.85 -3.34 6.87
C ILE A 46 7.96 -3.03 7.88
N PHE A 47 7.79 -3.51 9.11
CA PHE A 47 8.62 -3.15 10.25
C PHE A 47 9.34 -4.38 10.80
N GLU A 48 10.55 -4.18 11.33
CA GLU A 48 11.23 -5.23 12.07
C GLU A 48 10.53 -5.46 13.41
N LEU A 49 10.41 -6.72 13.83
CA LEU A 49 9.79 -7.10 15.10
C LEU A 49 10.53 -6.40 16.26
N GLY A 50 9.80 -5.65 17.08
CA GLY A 50 10.36 -4.86 18.18
C GLY A 50 10.79 -3.44 17.82
N SER A 51 10.78 -3.06 16.54
CA SER A 51 10.98 -1.66 16.14
C SER A 51 9.76 -0.80 16.48
N SER A 52 10.00 0.50 16.67
CA SER A 52 8.94 1.47 16.89
C SER A 52 8.48 2.13 15.59
N PHE A 53 7.18 2.41 15.50
CA PHE A 53 6.57 3.14 14.41
C PHE A 53 5.31 3.86 14.90
N THR A 54 4.86 4.85 14.16
CA THR A 54 3.65 5.62 14.46
C THR A 54 2.66 5.45 13.32
N PHE A 55 1.40 5.24 13.66
CA PHE A 55 0.29 5.32 12.74
C PHE A 55 -0.41 6.66 12.94
N GLN A 56 -0.57 7.43 11.86
CA GLN A 56 -1.15 8.76 11.93
C GLN A 56 -2.22 8.97 10.87
N PHE A 57 -3.20 9.82 11.18
CA PHE A 57 -4.25 10.24 10.26
C PHE A 57 -4.90 11.54 10.75
N ASP A 58 -5.58 12.24 9.86
CA ASP A 58 -6.34 13.44 10.18
C ASP A 58 -7.85 13.20 10.03
N ASP A 59 -8.64 13.77 10.93
CA ASP A 59 -10.09 13.91 10.79
C ASP A 59 -10.46 15.36 10.44
N LEU A 60 -10.97 15.56 9.22
CA LEU A 60 -11.31 16.88 8.65
C LEU A 60 -12.50 17.57 9.30
N PHE A 61 -13.22 16.94 10.24
CA PHE A 61 -14.29 17.62 10.96
C PHE A 61 -13.77 18.58 12.03
N GLY A 62 -12.52 18.42 12.51
CA GLY A 62 -12.00 19.19 13.64
C GLY A 62 -12.69 18.88 14.97
N SER A 63 -13.52 17.84 15.00
CA SER A 63 -14.11 17.32 16.23
C SER A 63 -13.11 16.39 16.92
N GLU A 64 -13.03 16.47 18.25
CA GLU A 64 -12.23 15.57 19.08
C GLU A 64 -12.93 14.20 19.25
N ALA A 65 -13.25 13.56 18.13
CA ALA A 65 -13.95 12.29 18.08
C ALA A 65 -13.17 11.19 18.80
N ASN A 66 -13.91 10.24 19.39
CA ASN A 66 -13.33 9.11 20.10
C ASN A 66 -13.04 7.97 19.11
N TYR A 67 -11.80 7.88 18.63
CA TYR A 67 -11.33 6.73 17.88
C TYR A 67 -10.67 5.69 18.78
N TYR A 68 -10.95 4.42 18.51
CA TYR A 68 -10.36 3.26 19.16
C TYR A 68 -9.53 2.46 18.15
N PHE A 69 -8.55 1.68 18.61
CA PHE A 69 -7.76 0.83 17.72
C PHE A 69 -7.86 -0.65 18.08
N GLU A 70 -7.88 -1.52 17.09
CA GLU A 70 -7.82 -2.98 17.24
C GLU A 70 -6.70 -3.55 16.36
N VAL A 71 -5.93 -4.51 16.88
CA VAL A 71 -4.84 -5.16 16.16
C VAL A 71 -5.14 -6.64 15.95
N ILE A 72 -5.22 -7.06 14.69
CA ILE A 72 -5.60 -8.43 14.31
C ILE A 72 -4.43 -9.10 13.60
N HIS A 73 -3.91 -10.18 14.19
CA HIS A 73 -2.91 -11.01 13.53
C HIS A 73 -3.56 -11.85 12.42
N CYS A 74 -2.95 -11.86 11.24
CA CYS A 74 -3.45 -12.49 10.03
C CYS A 74 -2.45 -13.49 9.46
N ASP A 75 -2.94 -14.45 8.68
CA ASP A 75 -2.11 -15.35 7.89
C ASP A 75 -1.64 -14.69 6.58
N TYR A 76 -0.89 -15.45 5.78
CA TYR A 76 -0.37 -15.03 4.47
C TYR A 76 -1.44 -14.55 3.48
N ASN A 77 -2.68 -15.04 3.61
CA ASN A 77 -3.80 -14.65 2.77
C ASN A 77 -4.67 -13.57 3.43
N TRP A 78 -4.19 -12.92 4.49
CA TRP A 78 -4.93 -11.91 5.26
C TRP A 78 -6.19 -12.48 5.91
N LYS A 79 -6.21 -13.76 6.26
CA LYS A 79 -7.28 -14.33 7.08
C LYS A 79 -6.87 -14.23 8.55
N PRO A 80 -7.73 -13.75 9.47
CA PRO A 80 -7.40 -13.67 10.88
C PRO A 80 -7.01 -15.05 11.43
N THR A 81 -5.89 -15.11 12.16
CA THR A 81 -5.43 -16.37 12.74
C THR A 81 -6.25 -16.74 13.98
N ASP A 82 -6.24 -18.02 14.33
CA ASP A 82 -6.86 -18.50 15.58
C ASP A 82 -5.93 -18.35 16.79
N ILE A 83 -4.91 -17.48 16.69
CA ILE A 83 -4.01 -17.19 17.80
C ILE A 83 -4.72 -16.25 18.78
N PRO A 84 -4.77 -16.60 20.08
CA PRO A 84 -5.27 -15.68 21.10
C PRO A 84 -4.53 -14.34 21.07
N LYS A 85 -5.27 -13.22 21.19
CA LYS A 85 -4.67 -11.87 21.27
C LYS A 85 -3.57 -11.77 22.31
N THR A 86 -3.74 -12.45 23.43
CA THR A 86 -2.77 -12.54 24.54
C THR A 86 -1.47 -13.25 24.20
N ASP A 87 -1.33 -13.87 23.02
CA ASP A 87 -0.07 -14.47 22.58
C ASP A 87 0.75 -13.45 21.77
N TYR A 88 0.08 -12.61 20.96
CA TYR A 88 0.74 -11.68 20.03
C TYR A 88 0.74 -10.21 20.45
N ILE A 89 -0.13 -9.81 21.39
CA ILE A 89 -0.16 -8.49 22.03
C ILE A 89 0.28 -8.66 23.48
N TYR A 90 1.26 -7.90 23.92
CA TYR A 90 1.49 -7.68 25.34
C TYR A 90 0.81 -6.37 25.76
N GLY A 91 -0.25 -6.48 26.57
CA GLY A 91 -1.12 -5.37 26.95
C GLY A 91 -2.53 -5.51 26.39
N GLN A 92 -3.16 -4.39 26.03
CA GLN A 92 -4.56 -4.32 25.58
C GLN A 92 -4.67 -3.56 24.26
N ASP A 93 -5.65 -3.98 23.45
CA ASP A 93 -6.19 -3.20 22.34
C ASP A 93 -7.60 -2.68 22.69
N ASN A 94 -8.33 -2.18 21.69
CA ASN A 94 -9.64 -1.56 21.83
C ASN A 94 -9.65 -0.39 22.83
N GLN A 95 -8.52 0.33 22.89
CA GLN A 95 -8.33 1.51 23.72
C GLN A 95 -8.48 2.76 22.86
N ARG A 96 -8.94 3.85 23.50
CA ARG A 96 -9.08 5.14 22.84
C ARG A 96 -7.70 5.68 22.47
N ILE A 97 -7.57 6.25 21.28
CA ILE A 97 -6.39 7.02 20.88
C ILE A 97 -6.45 8.35 21.62
N THR A 98 -5.54 8.53 22.58
CA THR A 98 -5.50 9.72 23.44
C THR A 98 -4.54 10.79 22.95
N ASP A 99 -3.58 10.42 22.09
CA ASP A 99 -2.62 11.34 21.52
C ASP A 99 -3.21 11.90 20.20
N TYR A 100 -3.76 13.11 20.30
CA TYR A 100 -4.26 13.87 19.17
C TYR A 100 -4.04 15.36 19.40
N SER A 101 -3.99 16.13 18.32
CA SER A 101 -3.83 17.58 18.36
C SER A 101 -4.66 18.23 17.26
N ASN A 102 -5.33 19.33 17.59
CA ASN A 102 -6.12 20.07 16.60
C ASN A 102 -5.20 20.88 15.69
N SER A 103 -5.64 21.08 14.45
CA SER A 103 -4.98 21.92 13.46
C SER A 103 -4.80 23.33 14.00
N PHE A 104 -3.64 23.92 13.74
CA PHE A 104 -3.28 25.24 14.24
C PHE A 104 -3.03 26.21 13.08
N ASN A 105 -3.79 27.30 13.05
CA ASN A 105 -3.65 28.38 12.06
C ASN A 105 -3.80 27.92 10.59
N THR A 106 -4.69 26.95 10.33
CA THR A 106 -5.06 26.44 9.01
C THR A 106 -6.47 26.90 8.62
N LEU A 107 -6.78 26.94 7.33
CA LEU A 107 -8.15 27.20 6.83
C LEU A 107 -9.02 25.95 6.94
N GLN A 108 -8.49 24.79 6.52
CA GLN A 108 -9.15 23.51 6.81
C GLN A 108 -8.86 23.13 8.25
N VAL A 109 -9.91 23.11 9.08
CA VAL A 109 -9.82 22.58 10.44
C VAL A 109 -9.75 21.06 10.39
N TYR A 110 -8.87 20.46 11.18
CA TYR A 110 -8.79 19.01 11.35
C TYR A 110 -8.27 18.65 12.73
N SER A 111 -8.46 17.39 13.14
CA SER A 111 -7.83 16.80 14.32
C SER A 111 -6.84 15.73 13.86
N HIS A 112 -5.57 15.90 14.22
CA HIS A 112 -4.49 14.99 13.89
C HIS A 112 -4.33 13.94 14.99
N TYR A 113 -4.47 12.66 14.64
CA TYR A 113 -4.36 11.55 15.56
C TYR A 113 -3.05 10.80 15.37
N ASN A 114 -2.38 10.49 16.49
CA ASN A 114 -1.15 9.72 16.53
C ASN A 114 -1.31 8.46 17.38
N LEU A 115 -0.91 7.32 16.82
CA LEU A 115 -0.91 6.03 17.49
C LEU A 115 0.47 5.37 17.33
N SER A 116 1.32 5.54 18.33
CA SER A 116 2.63 4.89 18.38
C SER A 116 2.51 3.41 18.73
N PHE A 117 3.39 2.59 18.17
CA PHE A 117 3.63 1.22 18.59
C PHE A 117 5.12 1.06 18.92
N PRO A 118 5.48 0.55 20.11
CA PRO A 118 4.59 0.30 21.26
C PRO A 118 4.01 1.60 21.87
N ASN A 119 2.93 1.47 22.65
CA ASN A 119 2.33 2.54 23.46
C ASN A 119 1.95 2.06 24.87
N GLN A 120 1.33 2.93 25.68
CA GLN A 120 0.94 2.63 27.06
C GLN A 120 -0.05 1.45 27.20
N PHE A 121 -0.81 1.14 26.15
CA PHE A 121 -1.81 0.07 26.14
C PHE A 121 -1.26 -1.20 25.50
N THR A 122 -0.77 -1.10 24.26
CA THR A 122 -0.06 -2.16 23.54
C THR A 122 1.43 -1.95 23.69
N THR A 123 1.98 -2.52 24.75
CA THR A 123 3.38 -2.33 25.15
C THR A 123 4.38 -3.13 24.30
N SER A 124 3.91 -4.19 23.61
CA SER A 124 4.71 -4.91 22.62
C SER A 124 3.82 -5.75 21.69
N LEU A 125 4.22 -5.83 20.41
CA LEU A 125 3.77 -6.85 19.48
C LEU A 125 4.83 -7.96 19.44
N ARG A 126 4.44 -9.19 19.79
CA ARG A 126 5.38 -10.26 20.15
C ARG A 126 5.68 -11.27 19.05
N LEU A 127 4.86 -11.32 18.00
CA LEU A 127 5.01 -12.28 16.90
C LEU A 127 5.29 -11.52 15.59
N SER A 128 6.11 -12.11 14.72
CA SER A 128 6.16 -11.69 13.31
C SER A 128 4.89 -12.17 12.59
N GLY A 129 4.61 -11.58 11.43
CA GLY A 129 3.40 -11.93 10.67
C GLY A 129 2.72 -10.73 10.05
N ASN A 130 1.56 -11.00 9.49
CA ASN A 130 0.67 -9.99 8.95
C ASN A 130 -0.23 -9.45 10.05
N TYR A 131 -0.46 -8.14 10.04
CA TYR A 131 -1.33 -7.47 10.98
C TYR A 131 -2.28 -6.52 10.28
N MET A 132 -3.54 -6.54 10.69
CA MET A 132 -4.53 -5.55 10.31
C MET A 132 -4.77 -4.62 11.50
N LEU A 133 -4.47 -3.34 11.33
CA LEU A 133 -4.85 -2.28 12.25
C LEU A 133 -6.24 -1.77 11.84
N ARG A 134 -7.22 -1.86 12.74
CA ARG A 134 -8.54 -1.27 12.55
C ARG A 134 -8.69 -0.05 13.43
N ILE A 135 -9.27 1.00 12.86
CA ILE A 135 -9.71 2.18 13.60
C ILE A 135 -11.22 2.12 13.72
N LEU A 136 -11.73 2.22 14.94
CA LEU A 136 -13.15 2.12 15.26
C LEU A 136 -13.67 3.44 15.81
N ASN A 137 -14.96 3.70 15.57
CA ASN A 137 -15.67 4.84 16.17
C ASN A 137 -16.08 4.52 17.63
N GLU A 138 -16.80 5.46 18.24
CA GLU A 138 -17.29 5.33 19.63
C GLU A 138 -18.20 4.10 19.83
N ASP A 139 -19.02 3.78 18.83
CA ASP A 139 -19.91 2.62 18.78
C ASP A 139 -19.20 1.29 18.48
N ARG A 140 -17.87 1.29 18.33
CA ARG A 140 -17.04 0.13 17.95
C ARG A 140 -17.31 -0.41 16.55
N GLU A 141 -17.79 0.44 15.66
CA GLU A 141 -17.86 0.14 14.23
C GLU A 141 -16.54 0.49 13.56
N VAL A 142 -16.11 -0.34 12.60
CA VAL A 142 -14.84 -0.12 11.89
C VAL A 142 -15.02 1.05 10.91
N VAL A 143 -14.26 2.12 11.15
CA VAL A 143 -14.21 3.30 10.29
C VAL A 143 -13.35 2.99 9.07
N PHE A 144 -12.15 2.45 9.32
CA PHE A 144 -11.22 2.01 8.29
C PHE A 144 -10.16 1.07 8.85
N SER A 145 -9.36 0.47 7.98
CA SER A 145 -8.27 -0.39 8.40
C SER A 145 -7.03 -0.24 7.51
N ARG A 146 -5.87 -0.61 8.05
CA ARG A 146 -4.60 -0.65 7.32
C ARG A 146 -3.82 -1.91 7.62
N LYS A 147 -3.19 -2.45 6.59
CA LYS A 147 -2.26 -3.58 6.69
C LYS A 147 -0.89 -3.09 7.14
N PHE A 148 -0.25 -3.86 8.01
CA PHE A 148 1.19 -3.77 8.25
C PHE A 148 1.77 -5.16 8.50
N ILE A 149 3.08 -5.30 8.34
CA ILE A 149 3.79 -6.57 8.49
C ILE A 149 4.94 -6.39 9.46
N LEU A 150 5.08 -7.34 10.38
CA LEU A 150 6.24 -7.44 11.27
C LEU A 150 7.13 -8.59 10.79
N PHE A 151 8.40 -8.33 10.53
CA PHE A 151 9.37 -9.35 10.11
C PHE A 151 10.48 -9.56 11.13
N GLU A 152 11.00 -10.78 11.18
CA GLU A 152 12.22 -11.18 11.87
C GLU A 152 13.37 -11.30 10.87
N ASN A 153 14.61 -11.22 11.36
CA ASN A 153 15.80 -11.29 10.52
C ASN A 153 16.53 -12.64 10.68
N HIS A 154 15.84 -13.75 10.39
CA HIS A 154 16.41 -15.11 10.44
C HIS A 154 16.86 -15.63 9.07
N SER A 155 16.55 -14.92 7.99
CA SER A 155 16.90 -15.32 6.62
C SER A 155 17.46 -14.14 5.84
N THR A 156 18.59 -14.37 5.20
CA THR A 156 19.19 -13.45 4.25
C THR A 156 18.50 -13.62 2.91
N VAL A 157 17.93 -12.53 2.40
CA VAL A 157 17.27 -12.48 1.09
C VAL A 157 18.12 -11.63 0.15
N SER A 158 18.88 -12.28 -0.72
CA SER A 158 19.70 -11.61 -1.73
C SER A 158 18.90 -11.49 -3.02
N ALA A 159 18.63 -10.26 -3.45
CA ALA A 159 17.78 -9.97 -4.59
C ALA A 159 18.47 -9.04 -5.58
N GLN A 160 18.11 -9.16 -6.85
CA GLN A 160 18.58 -8.28 -7.93
C GLN A 160 17.50 -8.15 -9.00
N VAL A 161 17.42 -6.96 -9.58
CA VAL A 161 16.55 -6.70 -10.73
C VAL A 161 17.32 -6.99 -12.01
N LYS A 162 16.67 -7.67 -12.95
CA LYS A 162 17.22 -7.99 -14.27
C LYS A 162 16.27 -7.64 -15.38
N ARG A 163 16.82 -7.51 -16.59
CA ARG A 163 15.99 -7.51 -17.79
C ARG A 163 15.35 -8.87 -17.99
N THR A 164 14.12 -8.89 -18.50
CA THR A 164 13.47 -10.14 -18.87
C THR A 164 14.16 -10.78 -20.08
N ARG A 165 14.15 -12.11 -20.14
CA ARG A 165 14.64 -12.87 -21.29
C ARG A 165 13.64 -12.94 -22.44
N ASN A 166 12.38 -12.59 -22.19
CA ASN A 166 11.35 -12.58 -23.22
C ASN A 166 11.49 -11.31 -24.08
N LEU A 167 11.95 -11.48 -25.33
CA LEU A 167 12.18 -10.38 -26.27
C LEU A 167 10.95 -9.51 -26.52
N SER A 168 9.74 -10.06 -26.44
CA SER A 168 8.52 -9.27 -26.63
C SER A 168 8.24 -8.30 -25.47
N ASN A 169 8.77 -8.57 -24.27
CA ASN A 169 8.51 -7.79 -23.06
C ASN A 169 9.78 -7.11 -22.51
N ILE A 170 10.91 -7.21 -23.21
CA ILE A 170 12.23 -6.80 -22.71
C ILE A 170 12.37 -5.31 -22.42
N ASP A 171 11.56 -4.50 -23.09
CA ASP A 171 11.57 -3.04 -22.91
C ASP A 171 10.52 -2.55 -21.92
N PHE A 172 9.61 -3.41 -21.46
CA PHE A 172 8.44 -3.04 -20.66
C PHE A 172 8.39 -3.70 -19.27
N LYS A 173 9.22 -4.70 -19.01
CA LYS A 173 9.18 -5.48 -17.77
C LYS A 173 10.51 -5.54 -17.05
N GLN A 174 10.42 -5.68 -15.74
CA GLN A 174 11.54 -5.94 -14.83
C GLN A 174 11.38 -7.32 -14.21
N ASN A 175 12.45 -8.12 -14.26
CA ASN A 175 12.50 -9.47 -13.73
C ASN A 175 13.19 -9.45 -12.36
N LEU A 176 12.59 -10.08 -11.35
CA LEU A 176 13.17 -10.15 -10.02
C LEU A 176 13.78 -11.55 -9.79
N ASP A 177 15.10 -11.60 -9.72
CA ASP A 177 15.87 -12.80 -9.35
C ASP A 177 16.27 -12.68 -7.88
N PHE A 178 16.08 -13.74 -7.09
CA PHE A 178 16.49 -13.74 -5.69
C PHE A 178 16.81 -15.12 -5.15
N ALA A 179 17.52 -15.13 -4.03
CA ALA A 179 17.79 -16.32 -3.25
C ALA A 179 17.53 -16.06 -1.76
N ILE A 180 17.04 -17.08 -1.08
CA ILE A 180 16.77 -17.07 0.36
C ILE A 180 17.71 -18.08 0.98
N ALA A 181 18.53 -17.64 1.92
CA ALA A 181 19.40 -18.51 2.71
C ALA A 181 19.20 -18.22 4.19
N SER A 182 19.32 -19.22 5.03
CA SER A 182 19.28 -19.05 6.48
C SER A 182 20.38 -19.89 7.12
N ASN A 183 21.04 -19.32 8.13
CA ASN A 183 21.93 -20.05 9.03
C ASN A 183 21.23 -20.43 10.34
N ASP A 184 20.06 -19.82 10.62
CA ASP A 184 19.31 -20.01 11.86
C ASP A 184 18.21 -21.08 11.70
N ILE A 185 17.58 -21.14 10.52
CA ILE A 185 16.44 -22.00 10.22
C ILE A 185 16.86 -22.99 9.14
N THR A 186 16.75 -24.29 9.43
CA THR A 186 16.84 -25.33 8.41
C THR A 186 15.48 -25.52 7.76
N PHE A 187 15.35 -25.18 6.47
CA PHE A 187 14.06 -25.21 5.80
C PHE A 187 13.55 -26.63 5.60
N GLN A 188 12.45 -26.96 6.29
CA GLN A 188 11.74 -28.23 6.09
C GLN A 188 10.71 -28.06 4.99
N THR A 189 10.62 -29.03 4.07
CA THR A 189 9.65 -29.07 2.96
C THR A 189 9.45 -27.68 2.32
N PRO A 190 10.51 -27.02 1.80
CA PRO A 190 10.48 -25.61 1.45
C PRO A 190 9.44 -25.25 0.39
N LEU A 191 9.11 -26.18 -0.51
CA LEU A 191 8.05 -26.01 -1.52
C LEU A 191 6.65 -25.78 -0.91
N GLN A 192 6.43 -26.23 0.33
CA GLN A 192 5.15 -26.09 1.03
C GLN A 192 5.22 -25.02 2.12
N ASN A 193 6.32 -25.00 2.88
CA ASN A 193 6.44 -24.23 4.10
C ASN A 193 6.97 -22.81 3.88
N VAL A 194 7.77 -22.58 2.84
CA VAL A 194 8.27 -21.25 2.48
C VAL A 194 7.34 -20.63 1.45
N LYS A 195 6.83 -19.44 1.76
CA LYS A 195 6.06 -18.62 0.83
C LYS A 195 6.69 -17.25 0.71
N VAL A 196 6.60 -16.65 -0.47
CA VAL A 196 7.16 -15.33 -0.73
C VAL A 196 6.07 -14.34 -1.10
N LEU A 197 6.25 -13.09 -0.72
CA LEU A 197 5.43 -11.97 -1.18
C LEU A 197 6.38 -10.91 -1.76
N LEU A 198 6.13 -10.52 -3.00
CA LEU A 198 6.95 -9.56 -3.75
C LEU A 198 6.11 -8.30 -3.96
N LEU A 199 6.68 -7.14 -3.63
CA LEU A 199 6.05 -5.83 -3.72
C LEU A 199 6.88 -4.93 -4.64
N GLN A 200 6.20 -4.07 -5.40
CA GLN A 200 6.79 -2.95 -6.13
C GLN A 200 6.34 -1.66 -5.44
N ASN A 201 7.28 -0.80 -5.05
CA ASN A 201 7.07 0.53 -4.46
C ASN A 201 6.08 0.54 -3.27
N GLY A 202 6.10 -0.53 -2.47
CA GLY A 202 5.23 -0.69 -1.30
C GLY A 202 3.74 -0.86 -1.60
N ASN A 203 3.35 -1.13 -2.84
CA ASN A 203 1.95 -1.26 -3.21
C ASN A 203 1.39 -2.67 -2.95
N PHE A 204 0.58 -2.80 -1.90
CA PHE A 204 -0.04 -4.08 -1.52
C PHE A 204 -1.13 -4.59 -2.47
N ASN A 205 -1.60 -3.76 -3.40
CA ASN A 205 -2.62 -4.15 -4.38
C ASN A 205 -2.03 -4.94 -5.57
N THR A 206 -0.70 -4.94 -5.71
CA THR A 206 0.00 -5.42 -6.92
C THR A 206 0.94 -6.58 -6.63
N VAL A 207 0.80 -7.18 -5.45
CA VAL A 207 1.69 -8.21 -4.94
C VAL A 207 1.74 -9.45 -5.84
N ILE A 208 2.94 -9.89 -6.14
CA ILE A 208 3.17 -11.24 -6.66
C ILE A 208 3.37 -12.17 -5.47
N LYS A 209 2.57 -13.24 -5.43
CA LYS A 209 2.51 -14.18 -4.31
C LYS A 209 2.36 -15.62 -4.82
N ASN A 210 2.52 -16.60 -3.93
CA ASN A 210 2.44 -18.03 -4.22
C ASN A 210 3.45 -18.53 -5.28
N VAL A 211 4.66 -17.97 -5.28
CA VAL A 211 5.76 -18.44 -6.13
C VAL A 211 6.57 -19.47 -5.32
N PRO A 212 6.66 -20.75 -5.75
CA PRO A 212 7.54 -21.73 -5.11
C PRO A 212 9.00 -21.51 -5.51
N PRO A 213 10.00 -22.02 -4.79
CA PRO A 213 11.39 -22.00 -5.25
C PRO A 213 11.59 -22.90 -6.48
N GLN A 214 12.46 -22.50 -7.41
CA GLN A 214 12.84 -23.34 -8.56
C GLN A 214 13.87 -24.41 -8.18
N TYR A 215 14.84 -24.01 -7.35
CA TYR A 215 15.93 -24.88 -6.93
C TYR A 215 16.16 -24.75 -5.43
N THR A 216 16.56 -25.86 -4.82
CA THR A 216 17.05 -25.91 -3.45
C THR A 216 18.47 -26.45 -3.49
N ILE A 217 19.45 -25.64 -3.09
CA ILE A 217 20.86 -26.01 -3.02
C ILE A 217 21.27 -25.98 -1.55
N GLY A 218 21.37 -27.15 -0.92
CA GLY A 218 21.55 -27.23 0.53
C GLY A 218 20.38 -26.56 1.26
N ASN A 219 20.67 -25.55 2.09
CA ASN A 219 19.68 -24.73 2.80
C ASN A 219 19.36 -23.39 2.10
N GLN A 220 19.70 -23.26 0.81
CA GLN A 220 19.42 -22.07 0.00
C GLN A 220 18.31 -22.35 -1.02
N LEU A 221 17.32 -21.47 -1.08
CA LEU A 221 16.22 -21.50 -2.03
C LEU A 221 16.44 -20.45 -3.12
N ILE A 222 16.29 -20.84 -4.37
CA ILE A 222 16.62 -20.00 -5.53
C ILE A 222 15.37 -19.77 -6.39
N TYR A 223 15.15 -18.49 -6.72
CA TYR A 223 14.04 -18.00 -7.53
C TYR A 223 14.64 -17.19 -8.70
N LYS A 224 14.74 -17.82 -9.87
CA LYS A 224 15.23 -17.26 -11.13
C LYS A 224 14.19 -17.50 -12.24
N TYR A 225 12.97 -17.06 -11.96
CA TYR A 225 11.86 -17.20 -12.90
C TYR A 225 11.96 -16.17 -14.01
N ASP A 226 11.50 -16.55 -15.20
CA ASP A 226 11.41 -15.66 -16.37
C ASP A 226 9.95 -15.23 -16.63
N LYS A 227 9.02 -15.47 -15.70
CA LYS A 227 7.60 -15.09 -15.84
C LYS A 227 6.92 -14.80 -14.50
N GLU A 228 7.10 -15.67 -13.52
CA GLU A 228 6.36 -15.66 -12.26
C GLU A 228 6.75 -14.48 -11.36
N THR A 229 8.01 -14.03 -11.43
CA THR A 229 8.57 -12.95 -10.61
C THR A 229 8.81 -11.68 -11.44
N GLN A 230 7.97 -11.45 -12.46
CA GLN A 230 8.05 -10.28 -13.34
C GLN A 230 7.02 -9.21 -13.01
N PHE A 231 7.51 -7.98 -12.92
CA PHE A 231 6.69 -6.79 -12.81
C PHE A 231 6.68 -6.02 -14.13
N TRP A 232 5.57 -5.35 -14.38
CA TRP A 232 5.54 -4.27 -15.34
C TRP A 232 6.34 -3.11 -14.77
N ALA A 233 7.23 -2.54 -15.57
CA ALA A 233 8.21 -1.59 -15.05
C ALA A 233 7.60 -0.23 -14.69
N GLY A 234 6.43 0.12 -15.26
CA GLY A 234 5.79 1.41 -15.05
C GLY A 234 6.62 2.56 -15.60
N ASN A 235 6.42 3.75 -15.03
CA ASN A 235 7.19 4.95 -15.29
C ASN A 235 7.35 5.70 -13.97
N GLU A 236 8.28 6.65 -13.92
CA GLU A 236 8.51 7.49 -12.74
C GLU A 236 7.21 8.18 -12.32
N PHE A 237 6.93 8.23 -11.02
CA PHE A 237 5.81 8.94 -10.45
C PHE A 237 5.89 10.43 -10.81
N LEU A 238 4.73 11.01 -11.10
CA LEU A 238 4.59 12.45 -11.16
C LEU A 238 4.62 13.01 -9.75
N TYR A 239 4.90 14.30 -9.61
CA TYR A 239 4.73 14.98 -8.33
C TYR A 239 4.20 16.39 -8.51
N PHE A 240 3.69 16.93 -7.41
CA PHE A 240 3.51 18.35 -7.23
C PHE A 240 4.03 18.76 -5.86
N GLU A 241 4.29 20.05 -5.71
CA GLU A 241 4.75 20.62 -4.46
C GLU A 241 3.97 21.88 -4.13
N ASN A 242 3.34 21.91 -2.94
CA ASN A 242 2.58 23.05 -2.44
C ASN A 242 2.98 23.41 -0.98
N LYS A 243 4.27 23.28 -0.66
CA LYS A 243 4.80 23.60 0.68
C LYS A 243 4.57 25.06 1.08
N ASP A 244 4.50 25.96 0.10
CA ASP A 244 3.80 27.24 0.23
C ASP A 244 2.49 27.15 -0.55
N ILE A 245 1.36 27.12 0.16
CA ILE A 245 0.01 26.94 -0.41
C ILE A 245 -0.43 28.12 -1.28
N ARG A 246 0.23 29.28 -1.15
CA ARG A 246 -0.13 30.52 -1.85
C ARG A 246 0.68 30.72 -3.13
N ALA A 247 1.74 29.94 -3.31
CA ALA A 247 2.66 30.07 -4.43
C ALA A 247 2.44 28.95 -5.46
N ALA A 248 2.52 29.32 -6.74
CA ALA A 248 2.60 28.36 -7.84
C ALA A 248 4.02 27.81 -7.92
N ASN A 249 4.27 26.71 -7.20
CA ASN A 249 5.55 26.01 -7.15
C ASN A 249 5.59 24.86 -8.19
N ASN A 250 6.49 23.89 -7.98
CA ASN A 250 6.71 22.76 -8.89
C ASN A 250 5.39 22.05 -9.26
N PHE A 251 5.13 22.01 -10.57
CA PHE A 251 3.97 21.37 -11.21
C PHE A 251 2.58 21.94 -10.81
N VAL A 252 2.55 23.06 -10.08
CA VAL A 252 1.34 23.83 -9.80
C VAL A 252 1.26 24.99 -10.80
N ALA A 253 0.26 24.97 -11.67
CA ALA A 253 0.06 25.99 -12.70
C ALA A 253 -0.55 27.28 -12.16
N ARG A 254 -1.48 27.17 -11.20
CA ARG A 254 -2.18 28.31 -10.63
C ARG A 254 -2.69 27.99 -9.22
N ILE A 255 -2.62 28.98 -8.33
CA ILE A 255 -3.35 28.96 -7.06
C ILE A 255 -4.63 29.78 -7.20
N GLY A 256 -5.76 29.22 -6.81
CA GLY A 256 -7.03 29.92 -6.68
C GLY A 256 -7.40 30.07 -5.21
N ALA A 257 -7.72 31.29 -4.79
CA ALA A 257 -8.37 31.53 -3.51
C ALA A 257 -9.85 31.80 -3.78
N ASN A 258 -10.69 30.79 -3.54
CA ASN A 258 -12.11 31.00 -3.32
C ASN A 258 -12.30 31.05 -1.79
N ASN A 259 -13.34 31.73 -1.28
CA ASN A 259 -13.54 32.14 0.13
C ASN A 259 -13.56 31.01 1.21
N ASP A 260 -13.12 29.80 0.92
CA ASP A 260 -13.20 28.62 1.81
C ASP A 260 -11.78 28.09 2.12
N ILE A 261 -11.17 27.35 1.18
CA ILE A 261 -9.79 26.88 1.25
C ILE A 261 -9.04 27.11 -0.08
N TYR A 262 -7.72 26.96 -0.06
CA TYR A 262 -6.90 27.15 -1.26
C TYR A 262 -7.13 26.05 -2.30
N ASN A 263 -6.96 26.43 -3.56
CA ASN A 263 -7.10 25.54 -4.72
C ASN A 263 -5.77 25.53 -5.47
N ALA A 264 -5.13 24.36 -5.61
CA ALA A 264 -3.93 24.18 -6.41
C ALA A 264 -4.32 23.52 -7.74
N PHE A 265 -4.25 24.28 -8.84
CA PHE A 265 -4.45 23.75 -10.18
C PHE A 265 -3.12 23.25 -10.73
N LEU A 266 -3.00 21.95 -10.97
CA LEU A 266 -1.80 21.37 -11.55
C LEU A 266 -1.73 21.65 -13.05
N TYR A 267 -0.52 21.60 -13.63
CA TYR A 267 -0.39 21.55 -15.09
C TYR A 267 -1.05 20.28 -15.63
N THR A 268 -1.68 20.38 -16.81
CA THR A 268 -2.22 19.20 -17.49
C THR A 268 -1.09 18.25 -17.86
N ASN A 269 -1.07 17.06 -17.25
CA ASN A 269 -0.14 16.01 -17.62
C ASN A 269 -0.54 15.39 -18.96
N ALA A 270 0.43 14.95 -19.75
CA ALA A 270 0.18 14.17 -20.96
C ALA A 270 0.40 12.69 -20.69
N ALA A 271 -0.35 11.82 -21.35
CA ALA A 271 -0.06 10.39 -21.37
C ALA A 271 1.37 10.14 -21.89
N ARG A 272 2.15 9.36 -21.14
CA ARG A 272 3.59 9.14 -21.40
C ARG A 272 3.89 7.80 -22.09
N GLY A 273 2.91 6.89 -22.16
CA GLY A 273 3.16 5.53 -22.69
C GLY A 273 3.59 5.44 -24.15
N ASN A 274 3.30 6.45 -24.97
CA ASN A 274 3.75 6.51 -26.38
C ASN A 274 5.00 7.39 -26.56
N GLN A 275 5.66 7.80 -25.48
CA GLN A 275 6.86 8.64 -25.50
C GLN A 275 8.11 7.80 -25.21
N ILE A 276 9.28 8.38 -25.42
CA ILE A 276 10.55 7.76 -25.02
C ILE A 276 10.76 8.00 -23.53
N TYR A 277 11.31 7.01 -22.83
CA TYR A 277 11.70 7.15 -21.43
C TYR A 277 12.60 8.37 -21.22
N THR A 278 12.29 9.14 -20.18
CA THR A 278 13.11 10.24 -19.69
C THR A 278 13.29 10.04 -18.20
N LEU A 279 14.54 10.10 -17.72
CA LEU A 279 14.82 10.03 -16.30
C LEU A 279 14.16 11.21 -15.59
N TYR A 280 13.34 10.90 -14.58
CA TYR A 280 12.58 11.86 -13.82
C TYR A 280 12.54 11.41 -12.36
N GLU A 281 13.53 11.84 -11.57
CA GLU A 281 13.71 11.35 -10.19
C GLU A 281 12.46 11.59 -9.32
N ASP A 282 12.09 10.57 -8.55
CA ASP A 282 10.96 10.58 -7.63
C ASP A 282 11.32 9.94 -6.28
N VAL A 283 10.32 9.75 -5.41
CA VAL A 283 10.46 8.97 -4.17
C VAL A 283 9.48 7.79 -4.13
N ASN A 284 9.30 7.12 -5.27
CA ASN A 284 8.56 5.86 -5.43
C ASN A 284 7.14 5.89 -4.83
N GLY A 285 6.40 6.99 -5.07
CA GLY A 285 5.01 7.15 -4.64
C GLY A 285 4.82 7.75 -3.25
N ASN A 286 5.90 8.01 -2.51
CA ASN A 286 5.84 8.57 -1.16
C ASN A 286 5.44 10.06 -1.17
N PHE A 287 5.09 10.59 0.01
CA PHE A 287 4.74 12.00 0.20
C PHE A 287 5.36 12.53 1.50
N VAL A 288 5.54 13.84 1.56
CA VAL A 288 6.14 14.53 2.71
C VAL A 288 5.28 15.74 3.05
N VAL A 289 4.56 15.65 4.17
CA VAL A 289 3.77 16.77 4.72
C VAL A 289 4.73 17.87 5.15
N LYS A 290 4.58 19.06 4.57
CA LYS A 290 5.45 20.19 4.86
C LYS A 290 4.80 21.52 4.53
N ASN A 291 4.78 22.42 5.51
CA ASN A 291 4.48 23.83 5.37
C ASN A 291 5.77 24.63 5.67
N ILE A 292 6.23 25.44 4.71
CA ILE A 292 7.49 26.20 4.91
C ILE A 292 7.42 27.23 6.05
N ASN A 293 6.22 27.67 6.41
CA ASN A 293 5.98 28.65 7.47
C ASN A 293 5.61 28.00 8.80
N GLY A 294 5.55 26.66 8.84
CA GLY A 294 5.18 25.89 10.03
C GLY A 294 6.40 25.40 10.81
N SER A 295 6.27 25.39 12.14
CA SER A 295 7.16 24.70 13.07
C SER A 295 6.76 23.23 13.24
N ASN A 296 5.47 22.92 13.28
CA ASN A 296 4.94 21.55 13.37
C ASN A 296 4.05 21.24 12.16
N ASN A 297 4.63 20.58 11.16
CA ASN A 297 3.96 20.27 9.90
C ASN A 297 2.75 19.34 10.05
N ASP A 298 2.65 18.58 11.14
CA ASP A 298 1.54 17.64 11.35
C ASP A 298 0.24 18.36 11.69
N ILE A 299 0.29 19.56 12.28
CA ILE A 299 -0.90 20.33 12.67
C ILE A 299 -0.98 21.72 12.01
N GLU A 300 0.10 22.22 11.42
CA GLU A 300 0.15 23.54 10.78
C GLU A 300 0.16 23.46 9.25
N ALA A 301 0.28 22.27 8.65
CA ALA A 301 0.07 22.11 7.22
C ALA A 301 -1.43 22.12 6.92
N ASP A 302 -1.82 22.99 5.98
CA ASP A 302 -3.23 23.15 5.58
C ASP A 302 -3.62 22.11 4.53
N TYR A 303 -4.92 21.94 4.30
CA TYR A 303 -5.42 21.18 3.15
C TYR A 303 -5.79 22.12 2.00
N ALA A 304 -5.52 21.66 0.78
CA ALA A 304 -5.94 22.34 -0.44
C ALA A 304 -6.74 21.39 -1.32
N TRP A 305 -7.68 21.94 -2.09
CA TRP A 305 -8.21 21.24 -3.24
C TRP A 305 -7.16 21.23 -4.35
N VAL A 306 -6.63 20.05 -4.66
CA VAL A 306 -5.68 19.86 -5.76
C VAL A 306 -6.44 19.37 -6.99
N TYR A 307 -6.42 20.16 -8.05
CA TYR A 307 -7.08 19.87 -9.33
C TYR A 307 -6.08 19.20 -10.27
N PHE A 308 -6.24 17.89 -10.43
CA PHE A 308 -5.50 17.06 -11.36
C PHE A 308 -6.11 17.18 -12.76
N SER A 309 -5.25 17.13 -13.77
CA SER A 309 -5.63 17.22 -15.17
C SER A 309 -4.74 16.31 -16.02
N LEU A 310 -5.36 15.45 -16.83
CA LEU A 310 -4.68 14.48 -17.68
C LEU A 310 -5.21 14.54 -19.12
N SER A 311 -4.33 14.84 -20.05
CA SER A 311 -4.54 14.72 -21.49
C SER A 311 -4.12 13.34 -21.97
N ALA A 312 -5.10 12.48 -22.22
CA ALA A 312 -4.92 11.11 -22.67
C ALA A 312 -5.73 10.83 -23.95
N PRO A 313 -5.47 11.54 -25.07
CA PRO A 313 -6.31 11.45 -26.26
C PRO A 313 -6.22 10.09 -26.96
N ALA A 314 -5.21 9.27 -26.71
CA ALA A 314 -5.10 7.91 -27.24
C ALA A 314 -5.82 6.86 -26.36
N PHE A 315 -6.23 7.23 -25.14
CA PHE A 315 -6.95 6.31 -24.26
C PHE A 315 -8.38 6.09 -24.78
N ARG A 316 -8.68 4.84 -25.12
CA ARG A 316 -9.95 4.41 -25.73
C ARG A 316 -10.56 3.19 -25.06
N LEU A 317 -10.00 2.78 -23.92
CA LEU A 317 -10.44 1.59 -23.20
C LEU A 317 -11.72 1.89 -22.39
N ASN A 318 -12.59 0.89 -22.26
CA ASN A 318 -13.74 0.95 -21.36
C ASN A 318 -13.30 0.62 -19.92
N LYS A 319 -12.36 1.43 -19.42
CA LYS A 319 -11.73 1.33 -18.09
C LYS A 319 -11.67 2.71 -17.47
N ASP A 320 -11.55 2.73 -16.15
CA ASP A 320 -11.50 3.96 -15.37
C ASP A 320 -10.04 4.32 -15.05
N ILE A 321 -9.75 5.61 -14.97
CA ILE A 321 -8.44 6.15 -14.57
C ILE A 321 -8.56 6.65 -13.14
N TYR A 322 -7.64 6.22 -12.28
CA TYR A 322 -7.57 6.62 -10.88
C TYR A 322 -6.26 7.34 -10.59
N ILE A 323 -6.29 8.32 -9.70
CA ILE A 323 -5.09 8.98 -9.17
C ILE A 323 -4.62 8.18 -7.95
N THR A 324 -3.42 7.62 -8.02
CA THR A 324 -2.90 6.73 -6.96
C THR A 324 -1.53 7.17 -6.49
N GLY A 325 -1.23 6.89 -5.22
CA GLY A 325 0.08 7.10 -4.59
C GLY A 325 0.05 6.58 -3.15
N MET A 326 1.14 6.75 -2.40
CA MET A 326 1.16 6.31 -1.01
C MET A 326 0.20 7.12 -0.13
N PHE A 327 -0.04 8.40 -0.45
CA PHE A 327 -0.93 9.30 0.31
C PHE A 327 -2.38 8.82 0.40
N ASN A 328 -2.83 7.98 -0.55
CA ASN A 328 -4.14 7.36 -0.56
C ASN A 328 -4.09 5.82 -0.55
N ASN A 329 -2.95 5.24 -0.12
CA ASN A 329 -2.74 3.79 -0.06
C ASN A 329 -3.00 3.07 -1.40
N TYR A 330 -2.69 3.73 -2.51
CA TYR A 330 -2.96 3.24 -3.86
C TYR A 330 -4.43 2.83 -4.10
N SER A 331 -5.37 3.48 -3.41
CA SER A 331 -6.79 3.13 -3.45
C SER A 331 -7.43 3.44 -4.80
N LEU A 332 -8.36 2.58 -5.23
CA LEU A 332 -9.19 2.73 -6.43
C LEU A 332 -10.62 3.15 -6.07
N SER A 333 -10.78 3.93 -5.00
CA SER A 333 -12.09 4.42 -4.58
C SER A 333 -12.67 5.44 -5.57
N PRO A 334 -14.00 5.65 -5.59
CA PRO A 334 -14.63 6.66 -6.43
C PRO A 334 -14.14 8.10 -6.21
N GLU A 335 -13.57 8.38 -5.03
CA GLU A 335 -12.97 9.69 -4.71
C GLU A 335 -11.76 9.99 -5.60
N TYR A 336 -11.03 8.95 -6.02
CA TYR A 336 -9.80 9.09 -6.81
C TYR A 336 -10.00 8.81 -8.30
N LYS A 337 -11.21 8.42 -8.70
CA LYS A 337 -11.57 8.22 -10.11
C LYS A 337 -11.64 9.56 -10.85
N MET A 338 -10.92 9.67 -11.96
CA MET A 338 -10.95 10.83 -12.83
C MET A 338 -12.21 10.85 -13.71
N ASP A 339 -12.70 12.05 -13.97
CA ASP A 339 -13.88 12.30 -14.78
C ASP A 339 -13.46 12.90 -16.14
N TYR A 340 -14.02 12.40 -17.24
CA TYR A 340 -13.69 12.92 -18.58
C TYR A 340 -14.52 14.17 -18.89
N ASN A 341 -13.86 15.31 -19.07
CA ASN A 341 -14.48 16.55 -19.49
C ASN A 341 -14.51 16.61 -21.03
N THR A 342 -15.71 16.48 -21.61
CA THR A 342 -15.91 16.48 -23.06
C THR A 342 -15.63 17.82 -23.73
N ASP A 343 -15.80 18.94 -23.01
CA ASP A 343 -15.63 20.28 -23.55
C ASP A 343 -14.15 20.62 -23.74
N LYS A 344 -13.30 20.14 -22.82
CA LYS A 344 -11.85 20.33 -22.84
C LYS A 344 -11.10 19.16 -23.47
N GLY A 345 -11.73 17.99 -23.59
CA GLY A 345 -11.12 16.76 -24.06
C GLY A 345 -10.07 16.16 -23.11
N VAL A 346 -10.14 16.46 -21.82
CA VAL A 346 -9.18 16.01 -20.78
C VAL A 346 -9.89 15.33 -19.62
N PHE A 347 -9.17 14.49 -18.88
CA PHE A 347 -9.63 13.96 -17.59
C PHE A 347 -9.30 14.95 -16.48
N GLU A 348 -10.23 15.17 -15.55
CA GLU A 348 -10.05 16.06 -14.41
C GLU A 348 -10.58 15.45 -13.11
N LYS A 349 -9.95 15.81 -11.99
CA LYS A 349 -10.42 15.45 -10.64
C LYS A 349 -9.89 16.43 -9.62
N ALA A 350 -10.72 16.83 -8.67
CA ALA A 350 -10.28 17.55 -7.48
C ALA A 350 -10.16 16.57 -6.31
N ILE A 351 -9.03 16.60 -5.62
CA ILE A 351 -8.78 15.79 -4.41
C ILE A 351 -8.25 16.72 -3.32
N MET A 352 -8.78 16.55 -2.10
CA MET A 352 -8.29 17.29 -0.94
C MET A 352 -7.00 16.65 -0.42
N ILE A 353 -5.88 17.38 -0.46
CA ILE A 353 -4.55 16.88 -0.08
C ILE A 353 -3.85 17.89 0.84
N LYS A 354 -3.18 17.38 1.88
CA LYS A 354 -2.41 18.16 2.84
C LYS A 354 -1.14 18.75 2.18
N GLN A 355 -0.74 19.95 2.58
CA GLN A 355 0.44 20.62 2.01
C GLN A 355 1.70 19.76 2.09
N GLY A 356 2.50 19.79 1.04
CA GLY A 356 3.77 19.10 1.02
C GLY A 356 4.32 18.82 -0.37
N PHE A 357 5.23 17.86 -0.42
CA PHE A 357 5.59 17.16 -1.64
C PHE A 357 4.74 15.88 -1.74
N THR A 358 4.12 15.61 -2.88
CA THR A 358 3.31 14.39 -3.07
C THR A 358 3.63 13.75 -4.41
N ASN A 359 4.09 12.49 -4.41
CA ASN A 359 4.11 11.68 -5.62
C ASN A 359 2.73 11.08 -5.91
N PHE A 360 2.40 10.98 -7.19
CA PHE A 360 1.20 10.34 -7.68
C PHE A 360 1.42 9.78 -9.09
N GLN A 361 0.54 8.89 -9.51
CA GLN A 361 0.49 8.34 -10.86
C GLN A 361 -0.96 8.15 -11.30
N TYR A 362 -1.15 7.89 -12.59
CA TYR A 362 -2.47 7.57 -13.14
C TYR A 362 -2.58 6.06 -13.39
N THR A 363 -3.44 5.39 -12.64
CA THR A 363 -3.64 3.94 -12.70
C THR A 363 -4.93 3.59 -13.43
N VAL A 364 -4.82 2.74 -14.45
CA VAL A 364 -5.98 2.24 -15.21
C VAL A 364 -6.50 0.97 -14.54
N ALA A 365 -7.80 0.92 -14.25
CA ALA A 365 -8.43 -0.29 -13.72
C ALA A 365 -9.80 -0.55 -14.35
N ASP A 366 -10.19 -1.82 -14.39
CA ASP A 366 -11.54 -2.19 -14.79
C ASP A 366 -12.57 -1.91 -13.69
N LYS A 367 -13.86 -2.08 -14.00
CA LYS A 367 -14.95 -1.86 -13.04
C LYS A 367 -14.94 -2.81 -11.82
N LYS A 368 -14.13 -3.87 -11.85
CA LYS A 368 -13.95 -4.81 -10.73
C LYS A 368 -12.72 -4.44 -9.88
N GLY A 369 -11.99 -3.38 -10.22
CA GLY A 369 -10.78 -2.96 -9.55
C GLY A 369 -9.53 -3.72 -9.97
N VAL A 370 -9.58 -4.45 -11.09
CA VAL A 370 -8.38 -5.13 -11.64
C VAL A 370 -7.57 -4.12 -12.45
N ILE A 371 -6.32 -3.90 -12.02
CA ILE A 371 -5.40 -2.95 -12.64
C ILE A 371 -4.88 -3.49 -13.97
N ASP A 372 -4.87 -2.62 -14.99
CA ASP A 372 -4.29 -2.89 -16.32
C ASP A 372 -2.92 -2.25 -16.44
N TYR A 373 -1.89 -3.01 -16.09
CA TYR A 373 -0.50 -2.52 -16.18
C TYR A 373 0.02 -2.49 -17.60
N GLU A 374 -0.38 -3.44 -18.45
CA GLU A 374 0.11 -3.53 -19.83
C GLU A 374 -0.22 -2.25 -20.61
N ASN A 375 -1.45 -1.77 -20.44
CA ASN A 375 -1.95 -0.55 -21.09
C ASN A 375 -1.92 0.67 -20.14
N ALA A 376 -0.96 0.71 -19.22
CA ALA A 376 -0.78 1.84 -18.31
C ALA A 376 -0.60 3.14 -19.09
N ILE A 377 -1.28 4.20 -18.66
CA ILE A 377 -1.29 5.48 -19.39
C ILE A 377 0.08 6.18 -19.36
N ASP A 378 0.85 5.94 -18.31
CA ASP A 378 2.20 6.44 -18.13
C ASP A 378 3.26 5.61 -18.86
N GLY A 379 2.90 4.44 -19.37
CA GLY A 379 3.80 3.52 -20.04
C GLY A 379 4.47 2.50 -19.11
N ASN A 380 5.33 1.70 -19.72
CA ASN A 380 6.16 0.72 -19.05
C ASN A 380 7.57 0.81 -19.63
N PHE A 381 8.54 1.29 -18.86
CA PHE A 381 9.91 1.44 -19.31
C PHE A 381 10.82 0.66 -18.40
N TYR A 382 11.51 -0.34 -18.94
CA TYR A 382 12.37 -1.21 -18.13
C TYR A 382 13.44 -0.43 -17.34
N GLN A 383 13.79 0.79 -17.77
CA GLN A 383 14.76 1.66 -17.10
C GLN A 383 14.24 2.35 -15.85
N THR A 384 12.92 2.39 -15.63
CA THR A 384 12.31 3.11 -14.50
C THR A 384 12.83 2.63 -13.17
N GLU A 385 13.18 3.58 -12.31
CA GLU A 385 13.57 3.28 -10.93
C GLU A 385 12.36 2.78 -10.14
N ASN A 386 12.51 1.62 -9.52
CA ASN A 386 11.52 0.99 -8.67
C ASN A 386 12.24 0.31 -7.52
N GLU A 387 11.63 0.34 -6.34
CA GLU A 387 12.05 -0.44 -5.19
C GLU A 387 11.18 -1.70 -5.07
N TYR A 388 11.83 -2.86 -5.13
CA TYR A 388 11.20 -4.16 -4.90
C TYR A 388 11.48 -4.66 -3.49
N THR A 389 10.43 -5.03 -2.77
CA THR A 389 10.54 -5.67 -1.45
C THR A 389 10.08 -7.13 -1.53
N ILE A 390 10.88 -8.02 -0.93
CA ILE A 390 10.63 -9.46 -0.84
C ILE A 390 10.44 -9.81 0.63
N LEU A 391 9.31 -10.42 0.95
CA LEU A 391 9.02 -10.95 2.29
C LEU A 391 8.95 -12.47 2.26
N VAL A 392 9.64 -13.09 3.22
CA VAL A 392 9.73 -14.54 3.32
C VAL A 392 8.89 -15.01 4.49
N TYR A 393 7.82 -15.73 4.18
CA TYR A 393 6.96 -16.36 5.15
C TYR A 393 7.38 -17.81 5.34
N TYR A 394 7.32 -18.27 6.59
CA TYR A 394 7.62 -19.64 6.94
C TYR A 394 6.68 -20.16 8.01
N LYS A 395 6.25 -21.41 7.86
CA LYS A 395 5.43 -22.10 8.85
C LYS A 395 5.89 -23.55 8.93
N GLU A 396 6.36 -23.94 10.11
CA GLU A 396 6.64 -25.34 10.41
C GLU A 396 5.35 -26.12 10.67
N ALA A 397 5.43 -27.45 10.61
CA ALA A 397 4.27 -28.31 10.91
C ALA A 397 3.75 -28.12 12.35
N THR A 398 4.63 -27.76 13.28
CA THR A 398 4.32 -27.49 14.68
C THR A 398 3.87 -26.06 14.96
N ASP A 399 4.07 -25.13 14.01
CA ASP A 399 3.75 -23.72 14.20
C ASP A 399 2.25 -23.46 14.11
N ARG A 400 1.78 -22.54 14.97
CA ARG A 400 0.38 -22.10 14.98
C ARG A 400 0.09 -21.00 13.96
N TYR A 401 1.12 -20.36 13.38
CA TYR A 401 1.00 -19.27 12.40
C TYR A 401 2.14 -19.27 11.38
N GLN A 402 2.05 -18.38 10.40
CA GLN A 402 3.11 -18.09 9.45
C GLN A 402 3.92 -16.90 9.95
N ARG A 403 5.18 -17.16 10.30
CA ARG A 403 6.18 -16.14 10.62
C ARG A 403 6.61 -15.44 9.35
N VAL A 404 7.09 -14.20 9.48
CA VAL A 404 7.84 -13.53 8.41
C VAL A 404 9.30 -13.50 8.85
N ILE A 405 10.12 -14.37 8.28
CA ILE A 405 11.46 -14.71 8.79
C ILE A 405 12.59 -13.97 8.08
N GLY A 406 12.26 -13.11 7.11
CA GLY A 406 13.24 -12.30 6.42
C GLY A 406 12.61 -11.31 5.46
N LYS A 407 13.35 -10.23 5.21
CA LYS A 407 13.05 -9.19 4.22
C LYS A 407 14.28 -9.01 3.32
N GLY A 408 14.06 -8.84 2.02
CA GLY A 408 15.07 -8.40 1.07
C GLY A 408 14.55 -7.23 0.25
N ASN A 409 15.45 -6.33 -0.14
CA ASN A 409 15.14 -5.22 -1.02
C ASN A 409 16.05 -5.27 -2.26
N ALA A 410 15.54 -4.85 -3.41
CA ALA A 410 16.31 -4.63 -4.63
C ALA A 410 15.76 -3.42 -5.37
N ASN A 411 16.65 -2.54 -5.84
CA ASN A 411 16.28 -1.36 -6.62
C ASN A 411 16.74 -1.53 -8.08
N SER A 412 15.92 -1.08 -9.03
CA SER A 412 16.17 -1.22 -10.47
C SER A 412 17.19 -0.22 -11.06
N ILE A 413 17.74 0.73 -10.30
CA ILE A 413 18.94 1.50 -10.71
C ILE A 413 20.07 0.54 -11.11
N ASN A 414 20.17 -0.60 -10.42
CA ASN A 414 21.21 -1.60 -10.63
C ASN A 414 20.73 -2.78 -11.49
N ILE A 415 19.95 -2.54 -12.56
CA ILE A 415 19.53 -3.63 -13.46
C ILE A 415 20.76 -4.33 -14.05
N VAL A 416 20.84 -5.64 -13.82
CA VAL A 416 21.86 -6.51 -14.40
C VAL A 416 21.27 -7.21 -15.64
N ASN A 417 22.04 -7.25 -16.73
CA ASN A 417 21.65 -7.96 -17.96
C ASN A 417 21.92 -9.46 -17.88
#